data_AF-A0A9R1SF92-F1
#
_entry.id   AF-A0A9R1SF92-F1
#
_cell.length_a   1.000
_cell.length_b   1.000
_cell.length_c   1.000
_cell.angle_alpha   90.00
_cell.angle_beta   90.00
_cell.angle_gamma   90.00
#
_symmetry.space_group_name_H-M   'P 1'
#
loop_
_entity.id
_entity.type
_entity.pdbx_description
1 polymer ?
#
loop_
_entity_poly.entity_id
_entity_poly.type
_entity_poly.pdbx_seq_one_letter_code
_entity_poly.pdbx_strand_id
1 'polypeptide(L)'
;MSPSRLYTASVMPPLPLSSFSVSSNFCTEENVSECILYINQELSSLCFPPIFQNSDNIRDLDAVVALNNIYDLLQLHRRAVGMMEEMEVEQLKSSSDLHYQHLTNSRLKDQLELSKKENMRLHERERQLETNLKSLQNCLKDTKEEVQRLQGIIASRATQYNHDIKRREREHNRVKERLNQLLIAKKENKQGMEVLNYVGRSDGRRCLWKTGKTESRHEGDMYKTLLNEFDNRQRELMVENIELKKVLQQMKREMVGVLNSKEMSQKKEKQSNDIDQSTLQTNSDEDELLKGHPEMSCDHAREKLTNSIRQQWRKLKHHVERLDSQASMVQDGDSEEVISKQLHEEEMERLKLEIQQCKEFIQTQQQLLQQQLNTPCDEETAAVLNDSYMLEEKERLKEEWKVFEEQRKNFEMERRNFTEAAIRLGHEVLAYNCIKNICKVTTLKVQCKWRYCLLK
;
A
#
# COMPACT_ATOMS: atom_id res chain seq x y z
N MET A 1 -34.86 10.54 -6.68
CA MET A 1 -35.32 11.81 -7.28
C MET A 1 -36.83 11.82 -7.21
N SER A 2 -37.37 12.45 -6.17
CA SER A 2 -38.81 12.70 -5.97
C SER A 2 -38.92 14.09 -5.34
N PRO A 3 -39.93 14.89 -5.72
CA PRO A 3 -39.85 16.34 -5.63
C PRO A 3 -40.09 16.83 -4.20
N SER A 4 -39.17 17.66 -3.73
CA SER A 4 -39.28 18.42 -2.48
C SER A 4 -40.54 19.26 -2.51
N ARG A 5 -41.57 18.88 -1.74
CA ARG A 5 -42.68 19.78 -1.44
C ARG A 5 -42.13 20.92 -0.60
N LEU A 6 -42.07 22.10 -1.20
CA LEU A 6 -41.88 23.37 -0.50
C LEU A 6 -43.06 23.54 0.46
N TYR A 7 -42.90 23.12 1.70
CA TYR A 7 -43.74 23.60 2.80
C TYR A 7 -43.33 25.05 3.01
N THR A 8 -44.04 25.96 2.35
CA THR A 8 -44.12 27.36 2.77
C THR A 8 -44.74 27.34 4.17
N ALA A 9 -43.90 27.34 5.19
CA ALA A 9 -44.29 27.75 6.52
C ALA A 9 -44.80 29.19 6.37
N SER A 10 -46.13 29.36 6.39
CA SER A 10 -46.74 30.64 6.70
C SER A 10 -46.39 30.91 8.15
N VAL A 11 -45.21 31.48 8.36
CA VAL A 11 -44.84 32.14 9.59
C VAL A 11 -45.77 33.34 9.64
N MET A 12 -46.90 33.21 10.35
CA MET A 12 -47.54 34.39 10.90
C MET A 12 -46.45 35.12 11.68
N PRO A 13 -46.15 36.40 11.37
CA PRO A 13 -45.21 37.14 12.18
C PRO A 13 -45.74 37.12 13.60
N PRO A 14 -44.91 36.82 14.62
CA PRO A 14 -45.30 37.11 15.99
C PRO A 14 -45.63 38.59 16.00
N LEU A 15 -46.87 38.93 16.36
CA LEU A 15 -47.21 40.32 16.62
C LEU A 15 -46.15 40.82 17.60
N PRO A 16 -45.38 41.87 17.27
CA PRO A 16 -44.41 42.38 18.19
C PRO A 16 -45.18 42.72 19.46
N LEU A 17 -44.77 42.16 20.59
CA LEU A 17 -44.96 42.81 21.89
C LEU A 17 -44.14 44.11 21.82
N SER A 18 -44.60 45.04 20.98
CA SER A 18 -44.23 46.42 20.98
C SER A 18 -44.70 46.92 22.33
N SER A 19 -43.74 47.16 23.21
CA SER A 19 -43.77 48.19 24.25
C SER A 19 -45.01 49.05 24.11
N PHE A 20 -46.04 48.77 24.91
CA PHE A 20 -47.24 49.58 24.97
C PHE A 20 -46.81 51.00 25.29
N SER A 21 -46.75 51.87 24.27
CA SER A 21 -46.59 53.29 24.44
C SER A 21 -47.89 53.79 25.06
N VAL A 22 -47.91 53.86 26.38
CA VAL A 22 -48.91 54.57 27.16
C VAL A 22 -48.83 56.04 26.74
N SER A 23 -49.65 56.49 25.78
CA SER A 23 -50.12 57.88 25.56
C SER A 23 -50.75 58.06 24.16
N SER A 24 -51.73 57.24 23.80
CA SER A 24 -52.69 57.58 22.74
C SER A 24 -54.04 57.07 23.20
N ASN A 25 -54.94 57.98 23.56
CA ASN A 25 -56.28 57.61 24.00
C ASN A 25 -57.05 57.13 22.76
N PHE A 26 -57.50 55.87 22.79
CA PHE A 26 -58.30 55.28 21.71
C PHE A 26 -59.57 56.09 21.42
N CYS A 27 -60.20 56.65 22.46
CA CYS A 27 -61.42 57.45 22.38
C CYS A 27 -61.17 58.86 22.94
N THR A 28 -61.59 59.89 22.19
CA THR A 28 -61.59 61.32 22.51
C THR A 28 -62.98 61.90 22.22
N GLU A 29 -63.28 63.09 22.74
CA GLU A 29 -64.64 63.70 22.57
C GLU A 29 -65.03 63.90 21.09
N GLU A 30 -64.04 64.03 20.20
CA GLU A 30 -64.26 64.26 18.76
C GLU A 30 -64.54 62.97 17.97
N ASN A 31 -64.13 61.79 18.46
CA ASN A 31 -64.21 60.52 17.72
C ASN A 31 -65.13 59.46 18.36
N VAL A 32 -65.88 59.83 19.41
CA VAL A 32 -66.72 58.91 20.20
C VAL A 32 -67.66 58.06 19.33
N SER A 33 -68.38 58.67 18.39
CA SER A 33 -69.35 57.96 17.54
C SER A 33 -68.69 56.92 16.64
N GLU A 34 -67.49 57.23 16.13
CA GLU A 34 -66.69 56.29 15.32
C GLU A 34 -66.15 55.15 16.18
N CYS A 35 -65.68 55.45 17.41
CA CYS A 35 -65.22 54.44 18.37
C CYS A 35 -66.34 53.49 18.80
N ILE A 36 -67.58 53.99 18.99
CA ILE A 36 -68.75 53.17 19.31
C ILE A 36 -69.04 52.16 18.18
N LEU A 37 -69.08 52.64 16.94
CA LEU A 37 -69.30 51.77 15.77
C LEU A 37 -68.19 50.72 15.63
N TYR A 38 -66.93 51.13 15.81
CA TYR A 38 -65.79 50.22 15.74
C TYR A 38 -65.85 49.14 16.83
N ILE A 39 -66.11 49.51 18.10
CA ILE A 39 -66.23 48.53 19.18
C ILE A 39 -67.37 47.55 18.93
N ASN A 40 -68.55 48.03 18.51
CA ASN A 40 -69.68 47.15 18.21
C ASN A 40 -69.35 46.20 17.02
N GLN A 41 -68.61 46.67 16.02
CA GLN A 41 -68.17 45.84 14.89
C GLN A 41 -67.14 44.78 15.31
N GLU A 42 -66.15 45.13 16.13
CA GLU A 42 -65.15 44.19 16.65
C GLU A 42 -65.74 43.17 17.62
N LEU A 43 -66.68 43.59 18.47
CA LEU A 43 -67.42 42.65 19.30
C LEU A 43 -68.21 41.67 18.44
N SER A 44 -68.90 42.17 17.41
CA SER A 44 -69.65 41.32 16.48
C SER A 44 -68.73 40.37 15.70
N SER A 45 -67.52 40.79 15.31
CA SER A 45 -66.53 39.96 14.62
C SER A 45 -66.05 38.80 15.51
N LEU A 46 -65.99 39.04 16.82
CA LEU A 46 -65.68 38.06 17.87
C LEU A 46 -66.93 37.34 18.41
N CYS A 47 -68.09 37.51 17.77
CA CYS A 47 -69.38 36.91 18.13
C CYS A 47 -69.97 37.36 19.49
N PHE A 48 -69.63 38.56 19.96
CA PHE A 48 -70.22 39.21 21.13
C PHE A 48 -71.36 40.16 20.76
N PRO A 49 -72.38 40.32 21.62
CA PRO A 49 -73.45 41.29 21.42
C PRO A 49 -72.94 42.75 21.48
N PRO A 50 -73.52 43.68 20.69
CA PRO A 50 -73.15 45.09 20.74
C PRO A 50 -73.49 45.71 22.10
N ILE A 51 -72.62 46.59 22.57
CA ILE A 51 -72.71 47.22 23.90
C ILE A 51 -73.52 48.52 23.86
N PHE A 52 -73.52 49.20 22.71
CA PHE A 52 -74.26 50.43 22.47
C PHE A 52 -75.40 50.19 21.48
N GLN A 53 -76.61 50.61 21.82
CA GLN A 53 -77.79 50.42 20.96
C GLN A 53 -77.95 51.51 19.90
N ASN A 54 -77.52 52.75 20.19
CA ASN A 54 -77.56 53.90 19.27
C ASN A 54 -76.15 54.51 19.09
N SER A 55 -75.82 54.96 17.88
CA SER A 55 -74.49 55.48 17.49
C SER A 55 -74.16 56.89 18.03
N ASP A 56 -75.14 57.58 18.60
CA ASP A 56 -75.08 59.04 18.74
C ASP A 56 -74.89 59.50 20.20
N ASN A 57 -74.95 58.58 21.20
CA ASN A 57 -74.80 58.98 22.60
C ASN A 57 -74.24 57.86 23.50
N ILE A 58 -73.20 58.19 24.30
CA ILE A 58 -72.61 57.28 25.30
C ILE A 58 -73.64 56.83 26.35
N ARG A 59 -74.73 57.59 26.51
CA ARG A 59 -75.79 57.34 27.50
C ARG A 59 -76.60 56.05 27.26
N ASP A 60 -76.50 55.46 26.06
CA ASP A 60 -77.22 54.22 25.68
C ASP A 60 -76.34 52.95 25.88
N LEU A 61 -75.41 53.01 26.83
CA LEU A 61 -74.55 51.91 27.24
C LEU A 61 -75.31 50.87 28.07
N ASP A 62 -75.39 49.62 27.58
CA ASP A 62 -75.85 48.50 28.39
C ASP A 62 -74.70 47.99 29.27
N ALA A 63 -74.69 48.41 30.53
CA ALA A 63 -73.65 48.06 31.49
C ALA A 63 -73.56 46.55 31.76
N VAL A 64 -74.68 45.80 31.68
CA VAL A 64 -74.69 44.36 31.92
C VAL A 64 -74.05 43.63 30.74
N VAL A 65 -74.43 43.99 29.51
CA VAL A 65 -73.82 43.45 28.29
C VAL A 65 -72.34 43.82 28.23
N ALA A 66 -71.99 45.06 28.60
CA ALA A 66 -70.60 45.50 28.67
C ALA A 66 -69.76 44.66 29.64
N LEU A 67 -70.25 44.45 30.87
CA LEU A 67 -69.52 43.67 31.88
C LEU A 67 -69.37 42.20 31.48
N ASN A 68 -70.41 41.59 30.90
CA ASN A 68 -70.34 40.21 30.40
C ASN A 68 -69.36 40.09 29.23
N ASN A 69 -69.41 41.00 28.26
CA ASN A 69 -68.47 41.03 27.14
C ASN A 69 -67.03 41.21 27.63
N ILE A 70 -66.79 42.10 28.60
CA ILE A 70 -65.46 42.29 29.20
C ILE A 70 -64.99 41.00 29.88
N TYR A 71 -65.86 40.33 30.65
CA TYR A 71 -65.53 39.07 31.30
C TYR A 71 -65.17 37.98 30.26
N ASP A 72 -65.99 37.83 29.22
CA ASP A 72 -65.76 36.82 28.18
C ASP A 72 -64.52 37.11 27.33
N LEU A 73 -64.25 38.39 27.01
CA LEU A 73 -63.02 38.82 26.35
C LEU A 73 -61.79 38.53 27.21
N LEU A 74 -61.85 38.76 28.53
CA LEU A 74 -60.78 38.40 29.45
C LEU A 74 -60.56 36.87 29.50
N GLN A 75 -61.64 36.08 29.48
CA GLN A 75 -61.55 34.62 29.44
C GLN A 75 -61.01 34.11 28.10
N LEU A 76 -61.42 34.72 26.99
CA LEU A 76 -60.91 34.42 25.66
C LEU A 76 -59.43 34.77 25.57
N HIS A 77 -59.01 35.93 26.07
CA HIS A 77 -57.61 36.33 26.12
C HIS A 77 -56.76 35.36 26.95
N ARG A 78 -57.21 34.98 28.16
CA ARG A 78 -56.50 33.99 29.00
C ARG A 78 -56.35 32.64 28.30
N ARG A 79 -57.40 32.15 27.63
CA ARG A 79 -57.36 30.91 26.85
C ARG A 79 -56.42 31.02 25.65
N ALA A 80 -56.47 32.14 24.92
CA ALA A 80 -55.61 32.38 23.77
C ALA A 80 -54.13 32.44 24.16
N VAL A 81 -53.80 33.11 25.28
CA VAL A 81 -52.44 33.15 25.83
C VAL A 81 -51.98 31.74 26.23
N GLY A 82 -52.81 30.98 26.94
CA GLY A 82 -52.47 29.59 27.30
C GLY A 82 -52.24 28.69 26.08
N MET A 83 -53.09 28.78 25.05
CA MET A 83 -52.89 28.05 23.79
C MET A 83 -51.61 28.49 23.06
N MET A 84 -51.29 29.77 23.09
CA MET A 84 -50.06 30.30 22.48
C MET A 84 -48.82 29.76 23.19
N GLU A 85 -48.81 29.76 24.52
CA GLU A 85 -47.72 29.16 25.33
C GLU A 85 -47.55 27.65 25.03
N GLU A 86 -48.65 26.89 24.96
CA GLU A 86 -48.62 25.47 24.59
C GLU A 86 -48.03 25.25 23.18
N MET A 87 -48.44 26.07 22.21
CA MET A 87 -47.94 26.01 20.84
C MET A 87 -46.46 26.38 20.75
N GLU A 88 -45.98 27.34 21.54
CA GLU A 88 -44.56 27.70 21.63
C GLU A 88 -43.72 26.54 22.18
N VAL A 89 -44.22 25.85 23.22
CA VAL A 89 -43.54 24.68 23.80
C VAL A 89 -43.47 23.53 22.78
N GLU A 90 -44.58 23.21 22.10
CA GLU A 90 -44.57 22.17 21.06
C GLU A 90 -43.70 22.55 19.86
N GLN A 91 -43.64 23.84 19.50
CA GLN A 91 -42.74 24.32 18.46
C GLN A 91 -41.26 24.12 18.83
N LEU A 92 -40.87 24.44 20.07
CA LEU A 92 -39.50 24.23 20.56
C LEU A 92 -39.14 22.74 20.59
N LYS A 93 -40.06 21.90 21.07
CA LYS A 93 -39.88 20.45 21.12
C LYS A 93 -39.72 19.85 19.72
N SER A 94 -40.62 20.18 18.80
CA SER A 94 -40.56 19.76 17.39
C SER A 94 -39.26 20.23 16.71
N SER A 95 -38.82 21.46 16.98
CA SER A 95 -37.56 21.99 16.46
C SER A 95 -36.33 21.20 16.95
N SER A 96 -36.31 20.86 18.24
CA SER A 96 -35.26 20.02 18.84
C SER A 96 -35.25 18.61 18.23
N ASP A 97 -36.42 17.99 18.10
CA ASP A 97 -36.55 16.65 17.49
C ASP A 97 -36.07 16.66 16.03
N LEU A 98 -36.47 17.67 15.25
CA LEU A 98 -36.01 17.85 13.88
C LEU A 98 -34.48 17.97 13.81
N HIS A 99 -33.88 18.76 14.70
CA HIS A 99 -32.42 18.92 14.76
C HIS A 99 -31.72 17.59 15.07
N TYR A 100 -32.24 16.82 16.03
CA TYR A 100 -31.71 15.50 16.36
C TYR A 100 -31.83 14.52 15.17
N GLN A 101 -32.97 14.53 14.47
CA GLN A 101 -33.16 13.71 13.27
C GLN A 101 -32.18 14.13 12.15
N HIS A 102 -31.93 15.42 11.97
CA HIS A 102 -30.93 15.90 11.00
C HIS A 102 -29.51 15.42 11.35
N LEU A 103 -29.11 15.52 12.62
CA LEU A 103 -27.79 15.09 13.06
C LEU A 103 -27.59 13.57 12.87
N THR A 104 -28.57 12.77 13.28
CA THR A 104 -28.53 11.32 13.11
C THR A 104 -28.55 10.92 11.63
N ASN A 105 -29.35 11.59 10.80
CA ASN A 105 -29.38 11.37 9.36
C ASN A 105 -28.03 11.69 8.69
N SER A 106 -27.38 12.79 9.10
CA SER A 106 -26.05 13.16 8.62
C SER A 106 -25.01 12.08 8.98
N ARG A 107 -24.99 11.64 10.24
CA ARG A 107 -24.08 10.58 10.70
C ARG A 107 -24.28 9.27 9.93
N LEU A 108 -25.53 8.88 9.68
CA LEU A 108 -25.85 7.66 8.92
C LEU A 108 -25.43 7.78 7.45
N LYS A 109 -25.54 8.97 6.85
CA LYS A 109 -25.04 9.22 5.50
C LYS A 109 -23.51 9.07 5.43
N ASP A 110 -22.79 9.62 6.38
CA ASP A 110 -21.32 9.50 6.43
C ASP A 110 -20.89 8.03 6.58
N GLN A 111 -21.56 7.27 7.45
CA GLN A 111 -21.31 5.83 7.60
C GLN A 111 -21.62 5.05 6.33
N LEU A 112 -22.71 5.40 5.62
CA LEU A 112 -23.07 4.79 4.34
C LEU A 112 -22.01 5.08 3.27
N GLU A 113 -21.50 6.31 3.20
CA GLU A 113 -20.43 6.67 2.26
C GLU A 113 -19.12 5.94 2.56
N LEU A 114 -18.75 5.81 3.83
CA LEU A 114 -17.57 5.05 4.25
C LEU A 114 -17.72 3.57 3.87
N SER A 115 -18.87 2.97 4.17
CA SER A 115 -19.16 1.58 3.80
C SER A 115 -19.14 1.36 2.29
N LYS A 116 -19.68 2.30 1.49
CA LYS A 116 -19.61 2.26 0.02
C LYS A 116 -18.17 2.32 -0.49
N LYS A 117 -17.34 3.22 0.07
CA LYS A 117 -15.91 3.32 -0.30
C LYS A 117 -15.15 2.05 0.01
N GLU A 118 -15.40 1.46 1.18
CA GLU A 118 -14.77 0.20 1.57
C GLU A 118 -15.23 -0.97 0.68
N ASN A 119 -16.51 -1.02 0.32
CA ASN A 119 -17.04 -2.03 -0.60
C ASN A 119 -16.36 -1.93 -1.98
N MET A 120 -16.20 -0.72 -2.53
CA MET A 120 -15.45 -0.52 -3.78
C MET A 120 -13.99 -1.00 -3.68
N ARG A 121 -13.32 -0.76 -2.54
CA ARG A 121 -11.96 -1.22 -2.29
C ARG A 121 -11.86 -2.74 -2.25
N LEU A 122 -12.81 -3.41 -1.58
CA LEU A 122 -12.89 -4.87 -1.52
C LEU A 122 -13.18 -5.47 -2.90
N HIS A 123 -14.10 -4.88 -3.66
CA HIS A 123 -14.45 -5.36 -4.99
C HIS A 123 -13.27 -5.26 -5.97
N GLU A 124 -12.46 -4.20 -5.90
CA GLU A 124 -11.24 -4.08 -6.71
C GLU A 124 -10.18 -5.11 -6.29
N ARG A 125 -10.04 -5.39 -4.98
CA ARG A 125 -9.14 -6.43 -4.48
C ARG A 125 -9.58 -7.81 -4.95
N GLU A 126 -10.87 -8.10 -4.93
CA GLU A 126 -11.45 -9.35 -5.45
C GLU A 126 -11.14 -9.49 -6.95
N ARG A 127 -11.36 -8.45 -7.74
CA ARG A 127 -11.02 -8.42 -9.18
C ARG A 127 -9.54 -8.75 -9.42
N GLN A 128 -8.63 -8.17 -8.64
CA GLN A 128 -7.19 -8.45 -8.74
C GLN A 128 -6.87 -9.90 -8.40
N LEU A 129 -7.46 -10.44 -7.34
CA LEU A 129 -7.28 -11.85 -6.96
C LEU A 129 -7.81 -12.80 -8.04
N GLU A 130 -8.96 -12.51 -8.64
CA GLU A 130 -9.49 -13.31 -9.75
C GLU A 130 -8.55 -13.30 -10.96
N THR A 131 -7.96 -12.16 -11.31
CA THR A 131 -7.00 -12.08 -12.42
C THR A 131 -5.72 -12.86 -12.13
N ASN A 132 -5.23 -12.82 -10.88
CA ASN A 132 -4.08 -13.60 -10.45
C ASN A 132 -4.38 -15.11 -10.43
N LEU A 133 -5.58 -15.49 -10.02
CA LEU A 133 -6.01 -16.89 -10.04
C LEU A 133 -6.03 -17.42 -11.47
N LYS A 134 -6.59 -16.65 -12.41
CA LYS A 134 -6.61 -17.01 -13.84
C LYS A 134 -5.20 -17.13 -14.44
N SER A 135 -4.29 -16.23 -14.10
CA SER A 135 -2.90 -16.31 -14.59
C SER A 135 -2.15 -17.52 -14.03
N LEU A 136 -2.33 -17.83 -12.75
CA LEU A 136 -1.75 -19.02 -12.12
C LEU A 136 -2.34 -20.32 -12.70
N GLN A 137 -3.65 -20.36 -12.98
CA GLN A 137 -4.28 -21.50 -13.64
C GLN A 137 -3.70 -21.75 -15.03
N ASN A 138 -3.45 -20.69 -15.81
CA ASN A 138 -2.82 -20.82 -17.12
C ASN A 138 -1.38 -21.33 -16.99
N CYS A 139 -0.59 -20.79 -16.06
CA CYS A 139 0.77 -21.27 -15.82
C CYS A 139 0.81 -22.74 -15.38
N LEU A 140 -0.13 -23.16 -14.52
CA LEU A 140 -0.27 -24.55 -14.13
C LEU A 140 -0.64 -25.46 -15.33
N LYS A 141 -1.47 -24.97 -16.25
CA LYS A 141 -1.81 -25.69 -17.47
C LYS A 141 -0.57 -25.85 -18.36
N ASP A 142 0.15 -24.77 -18.62
CA ASP A 142 1.34 -24.77 -19.48
C ASP A 142 2.42 -25.72 -18.93
N THR A 143 2.65 -25.69 -17.61
CA THR A 143 3.61 -26.60 -16.96
C THR A 143 3.17 -28.06 -17.01
N LYS A 144 1.87 -28.36 -16.90
CA LYS A 144 1.35 -29.73 -17.09
C LYS A 144 1.56 -30.23 -18.52
N GLU A 145 1.29 -29.39 -19.52
CA GLU A 145 1.51 -29.73 -20.93
C GLU A 145 3.00 -29.97 -21.22
N GLU A 146 3.89 -29.16 -20.64
CA GLU A 146 5.34 -29.33 -20.76
C GLU A 146 5.83 -30.63 -20.10
N VAL A 147 5.34 -30.95 -18.91
CA VAL A 147 5.66 -32.23 -18.24
C VAL A 147 5.22 -33.41 -19.10
N GLN A 148 4.00 -33.38 -19.67
CA GLN A 148 3.52 -34.43 -20.57
C GLN A 148 4.40 -34.56 -21.83
N ARG A 149 4.80 -33.44 -22.41
CA ARG A 149 5.72 -33.41 -23.57
C ARG A 149 7.06 -34.04 -23.25
N LEU A 150 7.67 -33.68 -22.11
CA LEU A 150 8.95 -34.23 -21.66
C LEU A 150 8.84 -35.72 -21.34
N GLN A 151 7.76 -36.16 -20.71
CA GLN A 151 7.47 -37.60 -20.49
C GLN A 151 7.42 -38.36 -21.82
N GLY A 152 6.80 -37.79 -22.86
CA GLY A 152 6.80 -38.35 -24.20
C GLY A 152 8.21 -38.50 -24.80
N ILE A 153 9.06 -37.48 -24.62
CA ILE A 153 10.46 -37.54 -25.08
C ILE A 153 11.26 -38.61 -24.31
N ILE A 154 11.11 -38.69 -22.99
CA ILE A 154 11.78 -39.69 -22.16
C ILE A 154 11.36 -41.10 -22.60
N ALA A 155 10.07 -41.33 -22.80
CA ALA A 155 9.57 -42.62 -23.27
C ALA A 155 10.14 -42.97 -24.66
N SER A 156 10.15 -42.01 -25.59
CA SER A 156 10.74 -42.19 -26.92
C SER A 156 12.26 -42.44 -26.87
N ARG A 157 13.01 -41.81 -25.97
CA ARG A 157 14.43 -42.07 -25.80
C ARG A 157 14.68 -43.45 -25.19
N ALA A 158 13.88 -43.85 -24.21
CA ALA A 158 13.98 -45.17 -23.61
C ALA A 158 13.75 -46.28 -24.64
N THR A 159 12.78 -46.12 -25.55
CA THR A 159 12.59 -47.09 -26.65
C THR A 159 13.77 -47.09 -27.62
N GLN A 160 14.30 -45.92 -28.00
CA GLN A 160 15.48 -45.80 -28.86
C GLN A 160 16.71 -46.48 -28.25
N TYR A 161 17.05 -46.19 -26.99
CA TYR A 161 18.18 -46.82 -26.31
C TYR A 161 18.02 -48.34 -26.17
N ASN A 162 16.80 -48.82 -25.90
CA ASN A 162 16.53 -50.26 -25.89
C ASN A 162 16.81 -50.90 -27.26
N HIS A 163 16.45 -50.24 -28.36
CA HIS A 163 16.77 -50.71 -29.71
C HIS A 163 18.28 -50.72 -29.98
N ASP A 164 19.01 -49.69 -29.57
CA ASP A 164 20.46 -49.57 -29.76
C ASP A 164 21.25 -50.56 -28.90
N ILE A 165 20.84 -50.80 -27.65
CA ILE A 165 21.42 -51.83 -26.79
C ILE A 165 21.24 -53.20 -27.43
N LYS A 166 20.02 -53.56 -27.83
CA LYS A 166 19.76 -54.83 -28.52
C LYS A 166 20.56 -54.96 -29.82
N ARG A 167 20.82 -53.86 -30.54
CA ARG A 167 21.69 -53.86 -31.72
C ARG A 167 23.14 -54.14 -31.36
N ARG A 168 23.69 -53.44 -30.38
CA ARG A 168 25.07 -53.64 -29.90
C ARG A 168 25.28 -55.03 -29.33
N GLU A 169 24.32 -55.56 -28.58
CA GLU A 169 24.36 -56.94 -28.06
C GLU A 169 24.48 -57.96 -29.20
N ARG A 170 23.71 -57.79 -30.28
CA ARG A 170 23.82 -58.67 -31.47
C ARG A 170 25.19 -58.58 -32.12
N GLU A 171 25.77 -57.38 -32.23
CA GLU A 171 27.10 -57.17 -32.80
C GLU A 171 28.21 -57.76 -31.92
N HIS A 172 28.12 -57.55 -30.60
CA HIS A 172 29.00 -58.15 -29.61
C HIS A 172 28.96 -59.68 -29.69
N ASN A 173 27.77 -60.28 -29.77
CA ASN A 173 27.63 -61.73 -29.88
C ASN A 173 28.27 -62.27 -31.17
N ARG A 174 28.12 -61.57 -32.31
CA ARG A 174 28.81 -61.94 -33.57
C ARG A 174 30.33 -61.90 -33.43
N VAL A 175 30.89 -60.88 -32.77
CA VAL A 175 32.34 -60.77 -32.56
C VAL A 175 32.82 -61.87 -31.61
N LYS A 176 32.07 -62.13 -30.53
CA LYS A 176 32.34 -63.20 -29.57
C LYS A 176 32.36 -64.58 -30.25
N GLU A 177 31.38 -64.86 -31.12
CA GLU A 177 31.33 -66.09 -31.91
C GLU A 177 32.55 -66.24 -32.83
N ARG A 178 32.93 -65.18 -33.56
CA ARG A 178 34.14 -65.19 -34.41
C ARG A 178 35.41 -65.43 -33.61
N LEU A 179 35.55 -64.77 -32.46
CA LEU A 179 36.70 -64.97 -31.57
C LEU A 179 36.76 -66.42 -31.06
N ASN A 180 35.62 -66.97 -30.62
CA ASN A 180 35.53 -68.36 -30.19
C ASN A 180 35.93 -69.33 -31.32
N GLN A 181 35.47 -69.09 -32.55
CA GLN A 181 35.88 -69.87 -33.73
C GLN A 181 37.40 -69.80 -33.95
N LEU A 182 38.01 -68.62 -33.86
CA LEU A 182 39.46 -68.44 -34.00
C LEU A 182 40.25 -69.13 -32.88
N LEU A 183 39.76 -69.09 -31.64
CA LEU A 183 40.40 -69.77 -30.50
C LEU A 183 40.34 -71.30 -30.65
N ILE A 184 39.22 -71.84 -31.13
CA ILE A 184 39.09 -73.27 -31.44
C ILE A 184 40.04 -73.66 -32.57
N ALA A 185 40.06 -72.91 -33.67
CA ALA A 185 40.97 -73.14 -34.80
C ALA A 185 42.45 -73.09 -34.38
N LYS A 186 42.85 -72.20 -33.46
CA LYS A 186 44.20 -72.16 -32.88
C LYS A 186 44.52 -73.35 -31.98
N LYS A 187 43.54 -73.94 -31.30
CA LYS A 187 43.74 -75.13 -30.47
C LYS A 187 44.01 -76.37 -31.33
N GLU A 188 43.41 -76.44 -32.52
CA GLU A 188 43.67 -77.48 -33.52
C GLU A 188 45.01 -77.25 -34.27
N ASN A 189 45.43 -75.99 -34.48
CA ASN A 189 46.75 -75.62 -35.04
C ASN A 189 47.79 -75.27 -33.96
N LYS A 190 48.20 -76.22 -33.12
CA LYS A 190 49.37 -76.06 -32.24
C LYS A 190 50.69 -76.19 -33.02
N GLN A 191 51.08 -75.12 -33.72
CA GLN A 191 52.48 -74.84 -34.05
C GLN A 191 52.83 -73.49 -33.41
N GLY A 192 53.78 -73.52 -32.47
CA GLY A 192 54.21 -72.34 -31.72
C GLY A 192 54.75 -71.26 -32.66
N MET A 193 54.24 -70.04 -32.54
CA MET A 193 54.71 -68.89 -33.30
C MET A 193 55.73 -68.13 -32.46
N GLU A 194 57.02 -68.35 -32.76
CA GLU A 194 58.12 -67.53 -32.24
C GLU A 194 58.10 -66.16 -32.95
N VAL A 195 57.95 -65.09 -32.17
CA VAL A 195 57.94 -63.72 -32.69
C VAL A 195 59.40 -63.24 -32.81
N LEU A 196 59.98 -63.37 -34.00
CA LEU A 196 61.39 -63.07 -34.29
C LEU A 196 61.68 -61.62 -34.71
N ASN A 197 60.71 -60.71 -34.65
CA ASN A 197 60.96 -59.29 -34.97
C ASN A 197 60.22 -58.36 -34.01
N TYR A 198 60.96 -57.77 -33.06
CA TYR A 198 60.54 -56.55 -32.38
C TYR A 198 60.58 -55.39 -33.38
N VAL A 199 59.42 -54.91 -33.82
CA VAL A 199 59.33 -53.60 -34.50
C VAL A 199 59.50 -52.51 -33.44
N GLY A 200 60.74 -52.13 -33.18
CA GLY A 200 61.06 -50.89 -32.47
C GLY A 200 60.73 -49.70 -33.36
N ARG A 201 59.93 -48.75 -32.86
CA ARG A 201 59.61 -47.49 -33.56
C ARG A 201 60.89 -46.69 -33.82
N SER A 202 60.95 -46.00 -34.96
CA SER A 202 62.09 -45.20 -35.42
C SER A 202 62.45 -43.98 -34.55
N ASP A 203 61.65 -43.63 -33.52
CA ASP A 203 61.93 -42.51 -32.58
C ASP A 203 62.77 -42.91 -31.36
N GLY A 204 63.21 -44.17 -31.23
CA GLY A 204 64.12 -44.60 -30.14
C GLY A 204 63.56 -44.48 -28.71
N ARG A 205 62.34 -43.95 -28.52
CA ARG A 205 61.65 -43.88 -27.25
C ARG A 205 60.85 -45.15 -27.00
N ARG A 206 61.25 -45.89 -25.97
CA ARG A 206 60.47 -46.97 -25.36
C ARG A 206 59.15 -46.37 -24.86
N CYS A 207 58.00 -46.99 -25.15
CA CYS A 207 56.78 -46.68 -24.40
C CYS A 207 57.12 -46.86 -22.92
N LEU A 208 57.15 -45.76 -22.17
CA LEU A 208 57.38 -45.81 -20.74
C LEU A 208 56.14 -46.49 -20.18
N TRP A 209 56.28 -47.75 -19.80
CA TRP A 209 55.28 -48.43 -18.99
C TRP A 209 54.99 -47.50 -17.80
N LYS A 210 53.70 -47.29 -17.51
CA LYS A 210 53.27 -46.52 -16.34
C LYS A 210 54.03 -47.06 -15.13
N THR A 211 54.99 -46.28 -14.64
CA THR A 211 55.75 -46.60 -13.43
C THR A 211 55.30 -45.59 -12.39
N GLY A 212 55.24 -45.98 -11.11
CA GLY A 212 54.68 -45.13 -10.06
C GLY A 212 55.29 -43.72 -9.95
N LYS A 213 56.50 -43.51 -10.49
CA LYS A 213 57.13 -42.18 -10.59
C LYS A 213 56.50 -41.27 -11.65
N THR A 214 55.96 -41.81 -12.75
CA THR A 214 55.24 -41.05 -13.77
C THR A 214 53.78 -40.81 -13.36
N GLU A 215 53.12 -41.78 -12.72
CA GLU A 215 51.78 -41.58 -12.13
C GLU A 215 51.81 -40.52 -11.02
N SER A 216 52.78 -40.56 -10.10
CA SER A 216 52.93 -39.53 -9.05
C SER A 216 53.16 -38.12 -9.60
N ARG A 217 53.86 -37.95 -10.75
CA ARG A 217 53.98 -36.66 -11.42
C ARG A 217 52.68 -36.22 -12.10
N HIS A 218 51.97 -37.14 -12.74
CA HIS A 218 50.67 -36.85 -13.37
C HIS A 218 49.58 -36.54 -12.34
N GLU A 219 49.57 -37.23 -11.20
CA GLU A 219 48.71 -36.93 -10.06
C GLU A 219 49.01 -35.54 -9.50
N GLY A 220 50.29 -35.18 -9.33
CA GLY A 220 50.70 -33.84 -8.90
C GLY A 220 50.23 -32.73 -9.86
N ASP A 221 50.39 -32.94 -11.17
CA ASP A 221 49.90 -32.00 -12.19
C ASP A 221 48.37 -31.95 -12.26
N MET A 222 47.69 -33.07 -12.02
CA MET A 222 46.22 -33.15 -11.92
C MET A 222 45.71 -32.38 -10.69
N TYR A 223 46.28 -32.61 -9.51
CA TYR A 223 45.93 -31.87 -8.30
C TYR A 223 46.23 -30.38 -8.44
N LYS A 224 47.34 -30.02 -9.10
CA LYS A 224 47.66 -28.62 -9.40
C LYS A 224 46.65 -27.97 -10.36
N THR A 225 46.17 -28.72 -11.35
CA THR A 225 45.13 -28.25 -12.28
C THR A 225 43.82 -28.05 -11.55
N LEU A 226 43.41 -29.02 -10.73
CA LEU A 226 42.20 -28.96 -9.92
C LEU A 226 42.23 -27.78 -8.92
N LEU A 227 43.36 -27.59 -8.23
CA LEU A 227 43.55 -26.45 -7.32
C LEU A 227 43.48 -25.11 -8.06
N ASN A 228 44.12 -24.99 -9.23
CA ASN A 228 44.03 -23.79 -10.05
C ASN A 228 42.59 -23.52 -10.53
N GLU A 229 41.82 -24.57 -10.87
CA GLU A 229 40.40 -24.44 -11.24
C GLU A 229 39.57 -23.96 -10.05
N PHE A 230 39.80 -24.49 -8.84
CA PHE A 230 39.15 -24.02 -7.62
C PHE A 230 39.51 -22.56 -7.29
N ASP A 231 40.79 -22.18 -7.38
CA ASP A 231 41.24 -20.81 -7.16
C ASP A 231 40.64 -19.84 -8.19
N ASN A 232 40.53 -20.26 -9.45
CA ASN A 232 39.87 -19.49 -10.50
C ASN A 232 38.38 -19.34 -10.21
N ARG A 233 37.70 -20.41 -9.83
CA ARG A 233 36.28 -20.40 -9.45
C ARG A 233 36.01 -19.48 -8.26
N GLN A 234 36.88 -19.52 -7.24
CA GLN A 234 36.79 -18.64 -6.08
C GLN A 234 36.98 -17.17 -6.46
N ARG A 235 37.89 -16.88 -7.39
CA ARG A 235 38.12 -15.52 -7.90
C ARG A 235 36.93 -15.02 -8.72
N GLU A 236 36.35 -15.86 -9.57
CA GLU A 236 35.12 -15.55 -10.31
C GLU A 236 33.96 -15.25 -9.37
N LEU A 237 33.73 -16.10 -8.37
CA LEU A 237 32.70 -15.90 -7.35
C LEU A 237 32.90 -14.58 -6.57
N MET A 238 34.15 -14.20 -6.27
CA MET A 238 34.44 -12.90 -5.64
C MET A 238 34.07 -11.73 -6.56
N VAL A 239 34.38 -11.82 -7.85
CA VAL A 239 34.02 -10.77 -8.83
C VAL A 239 32.50 -10.68 -8.97
N GLU A 240 31.81 -11.80 -9.12
CA GLU A 240 30.34 -11.85 -9.18
C GLU A 240 29.71 -11.28 -7.90
N ASN A 241 30.25 -11.60 -6.72
CA ASN A 241 29.77 -11.04 -5.45
C ASN A 241 29.91 -9.51 -5.40
N ILE A 242 31.02 -8.97 -5.91
CA ILE A 242 31.24 -7.52 -6.02
C ILE A 242 30.24 -6.90 -6.99
N GLU A 243 29.98 -7.55 -8.13
CA GLU A 243 29.00 -7.07 -9.11
C GLU A 243 27.57 -7.10 -8.57
N LEU A 244 27.18 -8.17 -7.89
CA LEU A 244 25.88 -8.28 -7.22
C LEU A 244 25.71 -7.19 -6.16
N LYS A 245 26.74 -6.91 -5.36
CA LYS A 245 26.73 -5.78 -4.42
C LYS A 245 26.55 -4.43 -5.12
N LYS A 246 27.20 -4.21 -6.27
CA LYS A 246 27.03 -2.99 -7.06
C LYS A 246 25.61 -2.86 -7.61
N VAL A 247 25.03 -3.94 -8.14
CA VAL A 247 23.64 -3.96 -8.64
C VAL A 247 22.65 -3.70 -7.50
N LEU A 248 22.86 -4.33 -6.34
CA LEU A 248 22.02 -4.11 -5.16
C LEU A 248 22.07 -2.66 -4.68
N GLN A 249 23.26 -2.06 -4.64
CA GLN A 249 23.43 -0.63 -4.32
C GLN A 249 22.78 0.28 -5.38
N GLN A 250 22.86 -0.09 -6.66
CA GLN A 250 22.20 0.65 -7.74
C GLN A 250 20.68 0.60 -7.61
N MET A 251 20.10 -0.59 -7.41
CA MET A 251 18.67 -0.76 -7.19
C MET A 251 18.20 -0.01 -5.95
N LYS A 252 18.98 -0.02 -4.86
CA LYS A 252 18.69 0.79 -3.67
C LYS A 252 18.64 2.29 -4.01
N ARG A 253 19.61 2.81 -4.76
CA ARG A 253 19.63 4.22 -5.19
C ARG A 253 18.43 4.57 -6.06
N GLU A 254 18.09 3.72 -7.02
CA GLU A 254 16.94 3.92 -7.91
C GLU A 254 15.61 3.88 -7.14
N MET A 255 15.45 2.91 -6.23
CA MET A 255 14.25 2.79 -5.39
C MET A 255 14.07 4.02 -4.49
N VAL A 256 15.14 4.50 -3.86
CA VAL A 256 15.12 5.76 -3.10
C VAL A 256 14.81 6.95 -4.00
N GLY A 257 15.34 6.99 -5.23
CA GLY A 257 15.03 8.05 -6.21
C GLY A 257 13.54 8.10 -6.59
N VAL A 258 12.92 6.93 -6.81
CA VAL A 258 11.48 6.83 -7.11
C VAL A 258 10.63 7.24 -5.91
N LEU A 259 10.99 6.81 -4.70
CA LEU A 259 10.28 7.16 -3.48
C LEU A 259 10.37 8.68 -3.18
N ASN A 260 11.56 9.27 -3.34
CA ASN A 260 11.76 10.71 -3.12
C ASN A 260 11.14 11.59 -4.21
N SER A 261 11.00 11.10 -5.45
CA SER A 261 10.28 11.83 -6.50
C SER A 261 8.77 11.94 -6.20
N LYS A 262 8.21 10.97 -5.48
CA LYS A 262 6.80 10.95 -5.08
C LYS A 262 6.49 11.98 -3.99
N GLU A 263 7.46 12.29 -3.14
CA GLU A 263 7.36 13.36 -2.13
C GLU A 263 7.42 14.76 -2.76
N MET A 264 8.18 14.94 -3.86
CA MET A 264 8.26 16.24 -4.55
C MET A 264 7.00 16.56 -5.37
N SER A 265 6.34 15.56 -5.94
CA SER A 265 5.08 15.75 -6.69
C SER A 265 3.89 16.07 -5.78
N GLN A 266 3.85 15.55 -4.56
CA GLN A 266 2.79 15.89 -3.59
C GLN A 266 2.92 17.30 -2.98
N LYS A 267 4.11 17.93 -3.08
CA LYS A 267 4.34 19.29 -2.56
C LYS A 267 3.98 20.39 -3.56
N LYS A 268 3.83 20.08 -4.86
CA LYS A 268 3.43 21.05 -5.90
C LYS A 268 1.92 21.16 -6.12
N GLU A 269 1.11 20.19 -5.72
CA GLU A 269 -0.36 20.24 -5.87
C GLU A 269 -1.10 21.05 -4.80
N LYS A 270 -0.43 21.49 -3.72
CA LYS A 270 -1.05 22.29 -2.64
C LYS A 270 -0.90 23.81 -2.78
N GLN A 271 -0.41 24.32 -3.92
CA GLN A 271 -0.14 25.76 -4.11
C GLN A 271 -0.76 26.40 -5.37
N SER A 272 -1.71 25.77 -6.07
CA SER A 272 -2.29 26.38 -7.30
C SER A 272 -3.81 26.37 -7.41
N ASN A 273 -4.55 26.42 -6.30
CA ASN A 273 -6.00 26.66 -6.37
C ASN A 273 -6.36 27.85 -5.47
N ASP A 274 -6.12 29.06 -5.98
CA ASP A 274 -6.89 30.24 -5.57
C ASP A 274 -6.99 31.23 -6.75
N ILE A 275 -8.21 31.78 -6.91
CA ILE A 275 -8.64 32.94 -7.74
C ILE A 275 -9.11 32.71 -9.20
N ASP A 276 -10.45 32.60 -9.31
CA ASP A 276 -11.44 33.30 -10.16
C ASP A 276 -11.37 33.41 -11.70
N GLN A 277 -12.34 32.70 -12.33
CA GLN A 277 -13.52 33.15 -13.09
C GLN A 277 -13.50 34.24 -14.19
N SER A 278 -14.13 33.87 -15.34
CA SER A 278 -14.74 34.68 -16.44
C SER A 278 -13.78 35.30 -17.47
N THR A 279 -13.89 35.05 -18.79
CA THR A 279 -14.95 35.53 -19.71
C THR A 279 -14.77 34.95 -21.13
N LEU A 280 -15.85 34.94 -21.91
CA LEU A 280 -16.07 34.37 -23.26
C LEU A 280 -15.25 34.97 -24.45
N GLN A 281 -15.29 34.22 -25.58
CA GLN A 281 -15.32 34.61 -27.01
C GLN A 281 -14.08 34.43 -27.94
N THR A 282 -14.22 33.43 -28.83
CA THR A 282 -14.07 33.41 -30.32
C THR A 282 -12.88 34.06 -31.07
N ASN A 283 -12.27 33.20 -31.91
CA ASN A 283 -11.75 33.38 -33.29
C ASN A 283 -10.23 33.52 -33.56
N SER A 284 -9.77 32.58 -34.40
CA SER A 284 -8.80 32.65 -35.51
C SER A 284 -7.31 32.95 -35.27
N ASP A 285 -6.51 31.91 -35.47
CA ASP A 285 -5.20 31.76 -36.13
C ASP A 285 -4.29 33.00 -36.32
N GLU A 286 -3.11 32.96 -35.70
CA GLU A 286 -1.78 32.81 -36.33
C GLU A 286 -0.66 33.19 -35.34
N ASP A 287 0.42 32.39 -35.41
CA ASP A 287 1.81 32.61 -35.02
C ASP A 287 2.31 32.69 -33.56
N GLU A 288 3.09 31.64 -33.25
CA GLU A 288 4.40 31.62 -32.57
C GLU A 288 4.74 32.75 -31.59
N LEU A 289 4.90 32.37 -30.32
CA LEU A 289 6.23 32.29 -29.67
C LEU A 289 6.06 32.19 -28.15
N LEU A 290 6.16 30.98 -27.60
CA LEU A 290 6.65 30.79 -26.22
C LEU A 290 7.19 29.36 -26.07
N LYS A 291 8.50 29.26 -26.32
CA LYS A 291 9.39 28.16 -25.96
C LYS A 291 9.21 27.78 -24.48
N GLY A 292 8.39 26.77 -24.22
CA GLY A 292 8.37 26.01 -22.97
C GLY A 292 9.10 24.70 -23.18
N HIS A 293 10.26 24.57 -22.53
CA HIS A 293 11.04 23.36 -22.24
C HIS A 293 10.40 22.01 -22.66
N PRO A 294 11.10 21.13 -23.41
CA PRO A 294 10.59 19.79 -23.72
C PRO A 294 10.58 18.98 -22.41
N GLU A 295 9.47 19.09 -21.69
CA GLU A 295 9.07 18.13 -20.69
C GLU A 295 8.93 16.81 -21.44
N MET A 296 9.98 15.98 -21.34
CA MET A 296 10.03 14.65 -21.91
C MET A 296 8.70 13.99 -21.60
N SER A 297 7.86 13.84 -22.64
CA SER A 297 6.51 13.31 -22.49
C SER A 297 6.55 12.09 -21.58
N CYS A 298 5.62 12.02 -20.62
CA CYS A 298 5.50 10.90 -19.69
C CYS A 298 5.53 9.55 -20.43
N ASP A 299 5.10 9.53 -21.70
CA ASP A 299 5.21 8.38 -22.59
C ASP A 299 6.65 7.97 -22.91
N HIS A 300 7.54 8.93 -23.13
CA HIS A 300 8.96 8.71 -23.37
C HIS A 300 9.70 8.21 -22.13
N ALA A 301 9.30 8.67 -20.93
CA ALA A 301 9.81 8.15 -19.66
C ALA A 301 9.31 6.72 -19.38
N ARG A 302 8.03 6.46 -19.67
CA ARG A 302 7.41 5.13 -19.56
C ARG A 302 8.03 4.14 -20.54
N GLU A 303 8.33 4.57 -21.76
CA GLU A 303 8.97 3.74 -22.77
C GLU A 303 10.43 3.43 -22.42
N LYS A 304 11.20 4.41 -21.90
CA LYS A 304 12.55 4.18 -21.37
C LYS A 304 12.55 3.19 -20.21
N LEU A 305 11.60 3.30 -19.27
CA LEU A 305 11.46 2.35 -18.16
C LEU A 305 11.11 0.95 -18.66
N THR A 306 10.16 0.84 -19.60
CA THR A 306 9.74 -0.43 -20.19
C THR A 306 10.88 -1.11 -20.94
N ASN A 307 11.68 -0.34 -21.68
CA ASN A 307 12.83 -0.84 -22.41
C ASN A 307 13.97 -1.27 -21.47
N SER A 308 14.18 -0.54 -20.36
CA SER A 308 15.13 -0.93 -19.31
C SER A 308 14.74 -2.26 -18.67
N ILE A 309 13.47 -2.44 -18.28
CA ILE A 309 12.96 -3.69 -17.69
C ILE A 309 13.10 -4.85 -18.69
N ARG A 310 12.73 -4.65 -19.95
CA ARG A 310 12.91 -5.66 -21.01
C ARG A 310 14.38 -6.04 -21.22
N GLN A 311 15.31 -5.09 -21.08
CA GLN A 311 16.73 -5.37 -21.22
C GLN A 311 17.27 -6.15 -20.03
N GLN A 312 16.86 -5.80 -18.81
CA GLN A 312 17.22 -6.54 -17.60
C GLN A 312 16.64 -7.97 -17.61
N TRP A 313 15.40 -8.13 -18.07
CA TRP A 313 14.79 -9.45 -18.24
C TRP A 313 15.55 -10.32 -19.23
N ARG A 314 16.00 -9.77 -20.36
CA ARG A 314 16.83 -10.50 -21.33
C ARG A 314 18.17 -10.94 -20.74
N LYS A 315 18.83 -10.08 -19.95
CA LYS A 315 20.08 -10.44 -19.25
C LYS A 315 19.86 -11.55 -18.22
N LEU A 316 18.79 -11.46 -17.43
CA LEU A 316 18.44 -12.48 -16.44
C LEU A 316 18.10 -13.81 -17.12
N LYS A 317 17.29 -13.79 -18.18
CA LYS A 317 16.93 -14.97 -18.95
C LYS A 317 18.18 -15.67 -19.50
N HIS A 318 19.09 -14.91 -20.10
CA HIS A 318 20.35 -15.46 -20.60
C HIS A 318 21.23 -16.03 -19.48
N HIS A 319 21.24 -15.39 -18.31
CA HIS A 319 21.97 -15.90 -17.14
C HIS A 319 21.39 -17.22 -16.63
N VAL A 320 20.06 -17.35 -16.60
CA VAL A 320 19.37 -18.58 -16.21
C VAL A 320 19.60 -19.69 -17.23
N GLU A 321 19.49 -19.39 -18.53
CA GLU A 321 19.80 -20.34 -19.61
C GLU A 321 21.27 -20.81 -19.54
N ARG A 322 22.19 -19.91 -19.16
CA ARG A 322 23.61 -20.25 -18.94
C ARG A 322 23.81 -21.14 -17.71
N LEU A 323 23.13 -20.86 -16.59
CA LEU A 323 23.18 -21.70 -15.39
C LEU A 323 22.61 -23.10 -15.65
N ASP A 324 21.53 -23.20 -16.42
CA ASP A 324 20.91 -24.47 -16.81
C ASP A 324 21.83 -25.28 -17.75
N SER A 325 22.51 -24.59 -18.67
CA SER A 325 23.56 -25.18 -19.51
C SER A 325 24.78 -25.62 -18.70
N GLN A 326 25.08 -24.94 -17.58
CA GLN A 326 26.20 -25.29 -16.69
C GLN A 326 25.84 -26.45 -15.75
N ALA A 327 24.59 -26.50 -15.27
CA ALA A 327 24.06 -27.61 -14.47
C ALA A 327 23.96 -28.90 -15.29
N SER A 328 23.65 -28.80 -16.58
CA SER A 328 23.64 -29.97 -17.47
C SER A 328 25.06 -30.49 -17.81
N MET A 329 26.11 -29.65 -17.77
CA MET A 329 27.50 -30.12 -17.92
C MET A 329 28.07 -30.83 -16.68
N VAL A 330 27.44 -30.69 -15.50
CA VAL A 330 27.85 -31.40 -14.27
C VAL A 330 27.24 -32.81 -14.19
N GLN A 331 26.26 -33.15 -15.05
CA GLN A 331 25.64 -34.48 -15.05
C GLN A 331 26.34 -35.53 -15.95
N ASP A 332 27.42 -35.16 -16.65
CA ASP A 332 28.21 -36.10 -17.48
C ASP A 332 29.50 -36.58 -16.77
N GLY A 333 29.63 -36.28 -15.47
CA GLY A 333 30.67 -36.81 -14.59
C GLY A 333 30.15 -38.00 -13.79
N ASP A 334 30.53 -39.19 -14.21
CA ASP A 334 30.41 -40.47 -13.51
C ASP A 334 30.83 -40.34 -12.03
N SER A 335 29.86 -40.16 -11.15
CA SER A 335 29.98 -40.39 -9.71
C SER A 335 28.61 -40.77 -9.20
N GLU A 336 28.33 -42.07 -9.31
CA GLU A 336 27.45 -42.78 -8.40
C GLU A 336 27.89 -42.48 -6.94
N GLU A 337 27.45 -41.35 -6.40
CA GLU A 337 27.40 -41.15 -4.96
C GLU A 337 26.23 -41.97 -4.43
N VAL A 338 26.45 -43.28 -4.38
CA VAL A 338 25.59 -44.24 -3.70
C VAL A 338 25.65 -43.88 -2.22
N ILE A 339 24.72 -43.03 -1.79
CA ILE A 339 24.31 -42.97 -0.39
C ILE A 339 23.93 -44.40 -0.03
N SER A 340 24.74 -45.03 0.81
CA SER A 340 24.60 -46.44 1.18
C SER A 340 23.14 -46.71 1.53
N LYS A 341 22.53 -47.70 0.88
CA LYS A 341 21.12 -48.09 1.03
C LYS A 341 20.71 -48.21 2.51
N GLN A 342 21.67 -48.57 3.36
CA GLN A 342 21.55 -48.66 4.81
C GLN A 342 21.30 -47.30 5.50
N LEU A 343 21.99 -46.23 5.09
CA LEU A 343 21.74 -44.88 5.61
C LEU A 343 20.36 -44.36 5.22
N HIS A 344 19.88 -44.68 4.02
CA HIS A 344 18.53 -44.31 3.60
C HIS A 344 17.46 -45.08 4.39
N GLU A 345 17.71 -46.35 4.71
CA GLU A 345 16.80 -47.16 5.51
C GLU A 345 16.73 -46.69 6.97
N GLU A 346 17.88 -46.33 7.56
CA GLU A 346 17.96 -45.69 8.88
C GLU A 346 17.28 -44.31 8.92
N GLU A 347 17.42 -43.52 7.85
CA GLU A 347 16.72 -42.24 7.68
C GLU A 347 15.21 -42.41 7.60
N MET A 348 14.73 -43.41 6.86
CA MET A 348 13.31 -43.72 6.76
C MET A 348 12.72 -44.18 8.09
N GLU A 349 13.43 -45.02 8.85
CA GLU A 349 12.97 -45.46 10.17
C GLU A 349 12.93 -44.29 11.17
N ARG A 350 13.90 -43.37 11.12
CA ARG A 350 13.87 -42.15 11.93
C ARG A 350 12.67 -41.26 11.59
N LEU A 351 12.42 -41.00 10.31
CA LEU A 351 11.30 -40.18 9.88
C LEU A 351 9.95 -40.82 10.25
N LYS A 352 9.83 -42.14 10.20
CA LYS A 352 8.63 -42.86 10.68
C LYS A 352 8.40 -42.64 12.18
N LEU A 353 9.45 -42.69 12.98
CA LEU A 353 9.38 -42.41 14.42
C LEU A 353 8.97 -40.96 14.69
N GLU A 354 9.55 -39.99 13.99
CA GLU A 354 9.18 -38.57 14.11
C GLU A 354 7.72 -38.32 13.70
N ILE A 355 7.25 -38.95 12.62
CA ILE A 355 5.84 -38.87 12.20
C ILE A 355 4.93 -39.49 13.27
N GLN A 356 5.33 -40.60 13.88
CA GLN A 356 4.56 -41.25 14.94
C GLN A 356 4.48 -40.35 16.18
N GLN A 357 5.58 -39.72 16.59
CA GLN A 357 5.61 -38.75 17.68
C GLN A 357 4.75 -37.51 17.38
N CYS A 358 4.81 -37.00 16.14
CA CYS A 358 3.94 -35.89 15.71
C CYS A 358 2.46 -36.27 15.79
N LYS A 359 2.09 -37.50 15.39
CA LYS A 359 0.70 -37.99 15.47
C LYS A 359 0.24 -38.09 16.91
N GLU A 360 1.07 -38.63 17.80
CA GLU A 360 0.77 -38.71 19.23
C GLU A 360 0.58 -37.31 19.81
N PHE A 361 1.48 -36.36 19.50
CA PHE A 361 1.36 -34.98 19.94
C PHE A 361 0.07 -34.30 19.46
N ILE A 362 -0.29 -34.50 18.19
CA ILE A 362 -1.56 -33.99 17.64
C ILE A 362 -2.76 -34.62 18.37
N GLN A 363 -2.72 -35.91 18.69
CA GLN A 363 -3.78 -36.57 19.47
C GLN A 363 -3.89 -35.99 20.88
N THR A 364 -2.76 -35.76 21.56
CA THR A 364 -2.77 -35.14 22.89
C THR A 364 -3.28 -33.70 22.85
N GLN A 365 -2.89 -32.93 21.84
CA GLN A 365 -3.41 -31.56 21.63
C GLN A 365 -4.91 -31.56 21.35
N GLN A 366 -5.41 -32.50 20.54
CA GLN A 366 -6.83 -32.65 20.29
C GLN A 366 -7.59 -33.04 21.57
N GLN A 367 -7.06 -33.97 22.37
CA GLN A 367 -7.66 -34.33 23.65
C GLN A 367 -7.69 -33.15 24.62
N LEU A 368 -6.61 -32.35 24.71
CA LEU A 368 -6.56 -31.17 25.57
C LEU A 368 -7.57 -30.09 25.12
N LEU A 369 -7.66 -29.85 23.80
CA LEU A 369 -8.63 -28.92 23.23
C LEU A 369 -10.07 -29.38 23.50
N GLN A 370 -10.33 -30.67 23.37
CA GLN A 370 -11.65 -31.26 23.63
C GLN A 370 -11.98 -31.24 25.13
N GLN A 371 -10.98 -31.38 26.00
CA GLN A 371 -11.13 -31.18 27.45
C GLN A 371 -11.41 -29.72 27.80
N GLN A 372 -10.77 -28.75 27.14
CA GLN A 372 -11.07 -27.32 27.33
C GLN A 372 -12.47 -26.94 26.85
N LEU A 373 -12.96 -27.55 25.77
CA LEU A 373 -14.32 -27.32 25.27
C LEU A 373 -15.41 -27.99 26.12
N ASN A 374 -15.09 -29.09 26.80
CA ASN A 374 -16.03 -29.86 27.61
C ASN A 374 -15.99 -29.52 29.11
N THR A 375 -15.02 -28.73 29.56
CA THR A 375 -14.99 -28.22 30.94
C THR A 375 -15.86 -26.97 31.00
N PRO A 376 -16.92 -26.89 31.81
CA PRO A 376 -17.66 -25.66 32.02
C PRO A 376 -16.71 -24.70 32.75
N CYS A 377 -16.01 -23.87 31.99
CA CYS A 377 -15.18 -22.82 32.53
C CYS A 377 -16.12 -21.71 33.01
N ASP A 378 -16.15 -21.46 34.31
CA ASP A 378 -16.92 -20.35 34.88
C ASP A 378 -16.50 -19.05 34.15
N GLU A 379 -17.47 -18.38 33.51
CA GLU A 379 -17.29 -17.15 32.73
C GLU A 379 -16.47 -16.08 33.48
N GLU A 380 -16.57 -16.09 34.81
CA GLU A 380 -15.86 -15.18 35.71
C GLU A 380 -14.34 -15.40 35.70
N THR A 381 -13.86 -16.64 35.60
CA THR A 381 -12.42 -16.94 35.55
C THR A 381 -11.82 -16.60 34.18
N ALA A 382 -12.59 -16.84 33.11
CA ALA A 382 -12.19 -16.47 31.75
C ALA A 382 -12.17 -14.94 31.55
N ALA A 383 -13.10 -14.21 32.16
CA ALA A 383 -13.13 -12.75 32.15
C ALA A 383 -11.93 -12.16 32.90
N VAL A 384 -11.57 -12.68 34.07
CA VAL A 384 -10.43 -12.18 34.87
C VAL A 384 -9.08 -12.37 34.15
N LEU A 385 -8.88 -13.51 33.47
CA LEU A 385 -7.65 -13.75 32.70
C LEU A 385 -7.56 -12.86 31.45
N ASN A 386 -8.68 -12.64 30.75
CA ASN A 386 -8.74 -11.70 29.63
C ASN A 386 -8.49 -10.25 30.09
N ASP A 387 -9.13 -9.83 31.18
CA ASP A 387 -8.94 -8.50 31.74
C ASP A 387 -7.49 -8.30 32.21
N SER A 388 -6.86 -9.31 32.82
CA SER A 388 -5.45 -9.24 33.23
C SER A 388 -4.52 -9.06 32.03
N TYR A 389 -4.73 -9.81 30.93
CA TYR A 389 -3.92 -9.69 29.72
C TYR A 389 -4.11 -8.33 29.02
N MET A 390 -5.37 -7.87 28.94
CA MET A 390 -5.68 -6.56 28.36
C MET A 390 -5.13 -5.40 29.20
N LEU A 391 -4.98 -5.58 30.53
CA LEU A 391 -4.40 -4.58 31.41
C LEU A 391 -2.88 -4.46 31.24
N GLU A 392 -2.19 -5.60 31.13
CA GLU A 392 -0.75 -5.66 30.85
C GLU A 392 -0.42 -5.04 29.48
N GLU A 393 -1.19 -5.39 28.44
CA GLU A 393 -1.05 -4.82 27.10
C GLU A 393 -1.28 -3.29 27.10
N LYS A 394 -2.29 -2.84 27.85
CA LYS A 394 -2.60 -1.40 28.02
C LYS A 394 -1.49 -0.67 28.77
N GLU A 395 -0.85 -1.29 29.74
CA GLU A 395 0.27 -0.70 30.48
C GLU A 395 1.52 -0.61 29.61
N ARG A 396 1.85 -1.66 28.84
CA ARG A 396 2.94 -1.65 27.86
C ARG A 396 2.76 -0.55 26.82
N LEU A 397 1.55 -0.40 26.25
CA LEU A 397 1.25 0.65 25.28
C LEU A 397 1.39 2.06 25.89
N LYS A 398 1.08 2.24 27.18
CA LYS A 398 1.30 3.53 27.86
C LYS A 398 2.79 3.83 28.01
N GLU A 399 3.62 2.83 28.27
CA GLU A 399 5.08 2.99 28.35
C GLU A 399 5.67 3.34 26.98
N GLU A 400 5.29 2.61 25.94
CA GLU A 400 5.69 2.92 24.56
C GLU A 400 5.27 4.35 24.16
N TRP A 401 4.05 4.76 24.52
CA TRP A 401 3.57 6.10 24.25
C TRP A 401 4.38 7.19 24.97
N LYS A 402 4.81 6.95 26.22
CA LYS A 402 5.71 7.86 26.93
C LYS A 402 7.06 8.00 26.21
N VAL A 403 7.63 6.89 25.73
CA VAL A 403 8.88 6.90 24.97
C VAL A 403 8.72 7.68 23.66
N PHE A 404 7.61 7.49 22.94
CA PHE A 404 7.32 8.25 21.72
C PHE A 404 7.17 9.76 22.00
N GLU A 405 6.50 10.13 23.09
CA GLU A 405 6.33 11.53 23.47
C GLU A 405 7.66 12.19 23.87
N GLU A 406 8.55 11.44 24.51
CA GLU A 406 9.91 11.90 24.82
C GLU A 406 10.76 12.09 23.55
N GLN A 407 10.70 11.13 22.62
CA GLN A 407 11.35 11.27 21.31
C GLN A 407 10.81 12.48 20.54
N ARG A 408 9.50 12.71 20.54
CA ARG A 408 8.86 13.88 19.92
C ARG A 408 9.40 15.18 20.49
N LYS A 409 9.53 15.27 21.83
CA LYS A 409 10.12 16.43 22.50
C LYS A 409 11.59 16.64 22.13
N ASN A 410 12.37 15.55 22.04
CA ASN A 410 13.78 15.62 21.63
C ASN A 410 13.93 16.14 20.20
N PHE A 411 13.17 15.60 19.24
CA PHE A 411 13.18 16.11 17.86
C PHE A 411 12.76 17.57 17.78
N GLU A 412 11.80 17.99 18.60
CA GLU A 412 11.37 19.38 18.63
C GLU A 412 12.44 20.31 19.23
N MET A 413 13.19 19.84 20.23
CA MET A 413 14.36 20.55 20.77
C MET A 413 15.50 20.63 19.76
N GLU A 414 15.84 19.52 19.10
CA GLU A 414 16.84 19.50 18.03
C GLU A 414 16.46 20.47 16.91
N ARG A 415 15.19 20.45 16.47
CA ARG A 415 14.70 21.37 15.45
C ARG A 415 14.88 22.84 15.86
N ARG A 416 14.61 23.19 17.12
CA ARG A 416 14.86 24.55 17.63
C ARG A 416 16.36 24.87 17.60
N ASN A 417 17.21 23.96 18.07
CA ASN A 417 18.66 24.13 18.09
C ASN A 417 19.23 24.33 16.67
N PHE A 418 18.78 23.53 15.69
CA PHE A 418 19.17 23.69 14.29
C PHE A 418 18.72 25.03 13.72
N THR A 419 17.50 25.46 14.04
CA THR A 419 16.98 26.76 13.60
C THR A 419 17.81 27.90 14.18
N GLU A 420 18.13 27.84 15.47
CA GLU A 420 18.95 28.85 16.13
C GLU A 420 20.39 28.87 15.58
N ALA A 421 20.99 27.71 15.35
CA ALA A 421 22.32 27.60 14.74
C ALA A 421 22.34 28.20 13.33
N ALA A 422 21.30 27.96 12.52
CA ALA A 422 21.17 28.56 11.19
C ALA A 422 21.05 30.09 11.24
N ILE A 423 20.29 30.63 12.22
CA ILE A 423 20.19 32.08 12.43
C ILE A 423 21.54 32.68 12.84
N ARG A 424 22.25 32.04 13.78
CA ARG A 424 23.60 32.47 14.21
C ARG A 424 24.59 32.48 13.05
N LEU A 425 24.62 31.42 12.25
CA LEU A 425 25.43 31.36 11.03
C LEU A 425 25.06 32.47 10.04
N GLY A 426 23.76 32.78 9.90
CA GLY A 426 23.31 33.91 9.09
C GLY A 426 23.89 35.25 9.56
N HIS A 427 23.86 35.51 10.87
CA HIS A 427 24.46 36.72 11.45
C HIS A 427 25.99 36.77 11.26
N GLU A 428 26.69 35.65 11.43
CA GLU A 428 28.14 35.56 11.21
C GLU A 428 28.53 35.84 9.76
N VAL A 429 27.78 35.29 8.79
CA VAL A 429 27.99 35.55 7.36
C VAL A 429 27.75 37.02 7.02
N LEU A 430 26.70 37.64 7.58
CA LEU A 430 26.44 39.07 7.41
C LEU A 430 27.56 39.93 8.01
N ALA A 431 28.03 39.60 9.21
CA ALA A 431 29.13 40.29 9.87
C ALA A 431 30.43 40.16 9.06
N TYR A 432 30.76 38.95 8.58
CA TYR A 432 31.92 38.69 7.72
C TYR A 432 31.86 39.51 6.41
N ASN A 433 30.70 39.53 5.76
CA ASN A 433 30.49 40.33 4.54
C ASN A 433 30.63 41.84 4.81
N CYS A 434 30.14 42.31 5.95
CA CYS A 434 30.30 43.71 6.37
C CYS A 434 31.79 44.08 6.55
N ILE A 435 32.55 43.25 7.28
CA ILE A 435 33.98 43.44 7.49
C ILE A 435 34.73 43.43 6.14
N LYS A 436 34.42 42.48 5.26
CA LYS A 436 35.03 42.39 3.93
C LYS A 436 34.77 43.65 3.08
N ASN A 437 33.56 44.19 3.12
CA ASN A 437 33.22 45.43 2.42
C ASN A 437 33.98 46.63 2.99
N ILE A 438 34.09 46.75 4.32
CA ILE A 438 34.87 47.81 4.99
C ILE A 438 36.35 47.73 4.59
N CYS A 439 36.95 46.53 4.60
CA CYS A 439 38.33 46.31 4.14
C CYS A 439 38.52 46.69 2.66
N LYS A 440 37.54 46.40 1.80
CA LYS A 440 37.60 46.77 0.37
C LYS A 440 37.56 48.28 0.18
N VAL A 441 36.66 48.99 0.88
CA VAL A 441 36.54 50.45 0.83
C VAL A 441 37.79 51.14 1.36
N THR A 442 38.35 50.66 2.48
CA THR A 442 39.59 51.20 3.04
C THR A 442 40.78 51.00 2.11
N THR A 443 40.90 49.82 1.49
CA THR A 443 41.94 49.54 0.48
C THR A 443 41.83 50.48 -0.73
N LEU A 444 40.61 50.68 -1.26
CA LEU A 444 40.36 51.61 -2.36
C LEU A 444 40.72 53.06 -1.98
N LYS A 445 40.38 53.50 -0.76
CA LYS A 445 40.77 54.84 -0.27
C LYS A 445 42.30 54.99 -0.20
N VAL A 446 43.02 53.98 0.27
CA VAL A 446 44.49 54.00 0.34
C VAL A 446 45.10 54.05 -1.07
N GLN A 447 44.58 53.24 -2.01
CA GLN A 447 45.02 53.25 -3.41
C GLN A 447 44.76 54.60 -4.08
N CYS A 448 43.59 55.21 -3.89
CA CYS A 448 43.29 56.54 -4.42
C CYS A 448 44.22 57.62 -3.83
N LYS A 449 44.51 57.55 -2.53
CA LYS A 449 45.43 58.48 -1.86
C LYS A 449 46.86 58.35 -2.39
N TRP A 450 47.33 57.11 -2.58
CA TRP A 450 48.63 56.84 -3.22
C TRP A 450 48.70 57.38 -4.65
N ARG A 451 47.65 57.15 -5.44
CA ARG A 451 47.57 57.62 -6.83
C ARG A 451 47.58 59.15 -6.90
N TYR A 452 46.87 59.82 -5.99
CA TYR A 452 46.88 61.28 -5.88
C TYR A 452 48.25 61.84 -5.46
N CYS A 453 48.98 61.14 -4.57
CA CYS A 453 50.35 61.51 -4.21
C CYS A 453 51.38 61.29 -5.34
N LEU A 454 51.14 60.36 -6.26
CA LEU A 454 52.00 60.11 -7.44
C LEU A 454 51.75 61.10 -8.59
N LEU A 455 50.62 61.79 -8.59
CA LEU A 455 50.21 62.77 -9.61
C LEU A 455 50.59 64.23 -9.25
N LYS A 456 51.11 64.44 -8.04
CA LYS A 456 51.76 65.68 -7.59
C LYS A 456 53.26 65.46 -7.54
#